data_AF-A0A2V8LK07-F1
#
_entry.id   AF-A0A2V8LK07-F1
#
_cell.length_a   1.000
_cell.length_b   1.000
_cell.length_c   1.000
_cell.angle_alpha   90.00
_cell.angle_beta   90.00
_cell.angle_gamma   90.00
#
_symmetry.space_group_name_H-M   'P 1'
#
loop_
_entity.id
_entity.type
_entity.pdbx_description
1 polymer ?
#
loop_
_entity_poly.entity_id
_entity_poly.type
_entity_poly.pdbx_seq_one_letter_code
_entity_poly.pdbx_strand_id
1 'polypeptide(L)'
;MDGFVSETLPPILSGGDVLPATITDAVVTRHKPTLNSGRIDGTLRMLLPESFTINGNTQITSDLFLPGLPTITSSGGSQYGGAVADEGSATPTNYTLTLSGGVNLPGKIHTHVDAIQLPADFPNSVPSPAGTRTVSVSSQSGVANIGNWQTVRDLNVTSSHITIDVPPGNYGTFTVNGNSQLNFTAGTYNFSNTFNLDGSAICRRQVWWPLTSVRISRLIAAPSYPAVTLLRETCA
;
A
#
# COMPACT_ATOMS: atom_id res chain seq x y z
N MET A 1 -56.80 25.69 21.30
CA MET A 1 -56.85 26.98 20.58
C MET A 1 -55.59 27.75 20.95
N ASP A 2 -54.39 27.23 20.65
CA ASP A 2 -53.77 27.11 19.31
C ASP A 2 -53.73 28.47 18.61
N GLY A 3 -52.59 29.04 18.21
CA GLY A 3 -51.24 28.52 18.24
C GLY A 3 -50.23 29.48 17.58
N PHE A 4 -48.96 29.12 17.76
CA PHE A 4 -47.80 29.27 16.88
C PHE A 4 -47.44 30.66 16.29
N VAL A 5 -46.39 31.24 16.89
CA VAL A 5 -45.49 32.22 16.26
C VAL A 5 -44.69 31.56 15.14
N SER A 6 -44.67 32.21 13.96
CA SER A 6 -43.93 31.80 12.78
C SER A 6 -42.52 32.39 12.84
N GLU A 7 -41.53 31.58 13.24
CA GLU A 7 -40.11 31.85 12.96
C GLU A 7 -39.71 31.06 11.71
N THR A 8 -39.55 31.76 10.60
CA THR A 8 -38.96 31.22 9.38
C THR A 8 -37.45 31.05 9.58
N LEU A 9 -37.02 29.84 9.91
CA LEU A 9 -35.61 29.45 9.84
C LEU A 9 -35.16 29.35 8.38
N PRO A 10 -33.94 29.78 8.01
CA PRO A 10 -33.41 29.57 6.67
C PRO A 10 -33.14 28.07 6.41
N PRO A 11 -33.17 27.62 5.14
CA PRO A 11 -32.84 26.23 4.82
C PRO A 11 -31.37 25.97 5.15
N ILE A 12 -31.14 25.11 6.15
CA ILE A 12 -29.84 24.52 6.42
C ILE A 12 -29.48 23.68 5.18
N LEU A 13 -28.42 24.09 4.48
CA LEU A 13 -27.77 23.27 3.47
C LEU A 13 -27.39 21.95 4.13
N SER A 14 -28.10 20.87 3.79
CA SER A 14 -27.69 19.49 4.06
C SER A 14 -26.49 19.15 3.19
N GLY A 15 -25.38 19.86 3.39
CA GLY A 15 -24.05 19.32 3.14
C GLY A 15 -23.81 18.28 4.21
N GLY A 16 -24.34 17.08 3.98
CA GLY A 16 -23.85 15.92 4.69
C GLY A 16 -22.38 15.81 4.32
N ASP A 17 -21.51 16.31 5.18
CA ASP A 17 -20.11 15.95 5.17
C ASP A 17 -20.08 14.43 5.25
N VAL A 18 -19.93 13.79 4.09
CA VAL A 18 -19.69 12.36 4.00
C VAL A 18 -18.33 12.18 4.63
N LEU A 19 -18.33 11.90 5.93
CA LEU A 19 -17.16 11.35 6.61
C LEU A 19 -16.65 10.22 5.70
N PRO A 20 -15.37 10.24 5.28
CA PRO A 20 -14.86 9.21 4.38
C PRO A 20 -15.17 7.87 5.03
N ALA A 21 -15.92 7.02 4.31
CA ALA A 21 -16.32 5.71 4.80
C ALA A 21 -15.09 5.03 5.43
N THR A 22 -15.19 4.67 6.71
CA THR A 22 -14.08 4.05 7.42
C THR A 22 -13.73 2.77 6.68
N ILE A 23 -12.61 2.77 5.98
CA ILE A 23 -12.14 1.60 5.22
C ILE A 23 -11.83 0.51 6.25
N THR A 24 -12.67 -0.52 6.31
CA THR A 24 -12.49 -1.71 7.18
C THR A 24 -11.67 -2.80 6.50
N ASP A 25 -11.19 -2.56 5.28
CA ASP A 25 -10.42 -3.52 4.51
C ASP A 25 -9.02 -3.70 5.10
N ALA A 26 -8.56 -4.94 5.15
CA ALA A 26 -7.19 -5.24 5.56
C ALA A 26 -6.20 -4.68 4.53
N VAL A 27 -6.46 -4.82 3.23
CA VAL A 27 -5.60 -4.32 2.17
C VAL A 27 -6.44 -3.60 1.12
N VAL A 28 -6.08 -2.35 0.82
CA VAL A 28 -6.62 -1.61 -0.34
C VAL A 28 -5.48 -1.29 -1.28
N THR A 29 -5.63 -1.64 -2.56
CA THR A 29 -4.65 -1.36 -3.61
C THR A 29 -5.30 -0.67 -4.80
N ARG A 30 -4.59 0.30 -5.39
CA ARG A 30 -5.03 0.91 -6.67
C ARG A 30 -4.80 -0.05 -7.82
N HIS A 31 -3.63 -0.67 -7.87
CA HIS A 31 -3.21 -1.54 -8.96
C HIS A 31 -3.22 -3.02 -8.56
N LYS A 32 -3.10 -3.90 -9.54
CA LYS A 32 -3.00 -5.34 -9.34
C LYS A 32 -1.91 -5.72 -8.32
N PRO A 33 -2.24 -6.52 -7.29
CA PRO A 33 -1.25 -7.05 -6.38
C PRO A 33 -0.53 -8.26 -6.99
N THR A 34 0.72 -8.49 -6.59
CA THR A 34 1.45 -9.74 -6.89
C THR A 34 1.37 -10.65 -5.67
N LEU A 35 0.58 -11.72 -5.75
CA LEU A 35 0.35 -12.65 -4.64
C LEU A 35 0.77 -14.07 -5.06
N ASN A 36 1.98 -14.47 -4.69
CA ASN A 36 2.54 -15.80 -5.02
C ASN A 36 2.53 -16.78 -3.83
N SER A 37 2.42 -16.27 -2.61
CA SER A 37 2.29 -17.00 -1.35
C SER A 37 1.99 -16.01 -0.22
N GLY A 38 1.61 -16.51 0.96
CA GLY A 38 1.40 -15.70 2.17
C GLY A 38 -0.05 -15.65 2.62
N ARG A 39 -0.36 -14.76 3.56
CA ARG A 39 -1.68 -14.66 4.20
C ARG A 39 -2.09 -13.19 4.36
N ILE A 40 -3.31 -12.88 3.95
CA ILE A 40 -4.01 -11.62 4.25
C ILE A 40 -5.07 -11.94 5.29
N ASP A 41 -4.92 -11.33 6.46
CA ASP A 41 -5.91 -11.38 7.53
C ASP A 41 -6.96 -10.31 7.35
N GLY A 42 -8.01 -10.66 6.60
CA GLY A 42 -9.15 -9.82 6.30
C GLY A 42 -9.33 -9.59 4.80
N THR A 43 -10.00 -8.48 4.47
CA THR A 43 -10.48 -8.18 3.13
C THR A 43 -9.39 -7.57 2.24
N LEU A 44 -9.37 -7.96 0.97
CA LEU A 44 -8.57 -7.32 -0.08
C LEU A 44 -9.49 -6.54 -1.03
N ARG A 45 -9.18 -5.27 -1.30
CA ARG A 45 -9.88 -4.44 -2.29
C ARG A 45 -8.93 -3.93 -3.35
N MET A 46 -9.31 -4.09 -4.61
CA MET A 46 -8.64 -3.47 -5.77
C MET A 46 -9.51 -2.34 -6.32
N LEU A 47 -8.91 -1.19 -6.64
CA LEU A 47 -9.67 -0.01 -7.11
C LEU A 47 -9.62 0.19 -8.63
N LEU A 48 -8.62 -0.36 -9.33
CA LEU A 48 -8.55 -0.31 -10.80
C LEU A 48 -8.75 -1.70 -11.42
N PRO A 49 -9.46 -1.77 -12.55
CA PRO A 49 -9.74 -3.02 -13.25
C PRO A 49 -8.51 -3.48 -14.05
N GLU A 50 -7.66 -4.29 -13.42
CA GLU A 50 -6.44 -4.84 -14.03
C GLU A 50 -6.40 -6.37 -13.90
N SER A 51 -6.01 -7.08 -14.96
CA SER A 51 -5.88 -8.55 -14.90
C SER A 51 -4.72 -8.97 -13.99
N PHE A 52 -4.97 -9.95 -13.11
CA PHE A 52 -3.96 -10.45 -12.18
C PHE A 52 -4.20 -11.89 -11.73
N THR A 53 -3.15 -12.47 -11.15
CA THR A 53 -3.14 -13.86 -10.67
C THR A 53 -2.84 -13.89 -9.19
N ILE A 54 -3.62 -14.66 -8.44
CA ILE A 54 -3.30 -15.12 -7.10
C ILE A 54 -2.83 -16.57 -7.23
N ASN A 55 -1.58 -16.83 -6.81
CA ASN A 55 -0.93 -18.12 -7.02
C ASN A 55 -0.41 -18.72 -5.70
N GLY A 56 0.08 -19.96 -5.79
CA GLY A 56 0.71 -20.70 -4.71
C GLY A 56 -0.27 -21.02 -3.59
N ASN A 57 0.20 -20.95 -2.34
CA ASN A 57 -0.61 -21.23 -1.15
C ASN A 57 -1.12 -19.94 -0.48
N THR A 58 -1.49 -18.92 -1.29
CA THR A 58 -1.97 -17.65 -0.76
C THR A 58 -3.29 -17.85 -0.01
N GLN A 59 -3.40 -17.28 1.19
CA GLN A 59 -4.60 -17.29 2.00
C GLN A 59 -5.17 -15.88 2.14
N ILE A 60 -6.46 -15.70 1.89
CA ILE A 60 -7.19 -14.46 2.17
C ILE A 60 -8.36 -14.85 3.05
N THR A 61 -8.35 -14.46 4.32
CA THR A 61 -9.30 -15.01 5.29
C THR A 61 -10.72 -14.45 5.17
N SER A 62 -10.92 -13.41 4.35
CA SER A 62 -12.21 -12.77 4.11
C SER A 62 -12.41 -12.49 2.61
N ASP A 63 -13.16 -11.43 2.28
CA ASP A 63 -13.66 -11.16 0.94
C ASP A 63 -12.64 -10.45 0.04
N LEU A 64 -12.89 -10.51 -1.27
CA LEU A 64 -12.12 -9.81 -2.30
C LEU A 64 -13.05 -8.89 -3.10
N PHE A 65 -12.77 -7.58 -3.11
CA PHE A 65 -13.58 -6.58 -3.82
C PHE A 65 -12.89 -6.11 -5.10
N LEU A 66 -13.62 -6.19 -6.23
CA LEU A 66 -13.13 -5.89 -7.58
C LEU A 66 -14.09 -4.96 -8.35
N PRO A 67 -13.57 -4.00 -9.13
CA PRO A 67 -14.39 -3.05 -9.87
C PRO A 67 -14.85 -3.61 -11.22
N GLY A 68 -16.10 -3.41 -11.63
CA GLY A 68 -16.59 -3.97 -12.89
C GLY A 68 -16.83 -5.48 -12.81
N LEU A 69 -16.80 -6.16 -13.95
CA LEU A 69 -17.16 -7.58 -14.08
C LEU A 69 -15.98 -8.39 -14.65
N PRO A 70 -15.03 -8.84 -13.81
CA PRO A 70 -13.93 -9.66 -14.27
C PRO A 70 -14.39 -11.06 -14.69
N THR A 71 -13.63 -11.67 -15.59
CA THR A 71 -13.66 -13.13 -15.74
C THR A 71 -12.88 -13.76 -14.58
N ILE A 72 -13.51 -14.64 -13.81
CA ILE A 72 -12.86 -15.36 -12.70
C ILE A 72 -12.52 -16.78 -13.18
N THR A 73 -11.25 -17.14 -13.08
CA THR A 73 -10.76 -18.48 -13.42
C THR A 73 -10.08 -19.11 -12.22
N SER A 74 -10.25 -20.41 -12.01
CA SER A 74 -9.73 -21.15 -10.85
C SER A 74 -9.08 -22.46 -11.31
N SER A 75 -7.90 -22.80 -10.78
CA SER A 75 -7.10 -23.95 -11.20
C SER A 75 -6.17 -24.45 -10.09
N GLY A 76 -5.71 -25.71 -10.17
CA GLY A 76 -4.67 -26.22 -9.26
C GLY A 76 -5.12 -26.47 -7.81
N GLY A 77 -6.42 -26.59 -7.56
CA GLY A 77 -6.98 -26.82 -6.22
C GLY A 77 -7.39 -25.56 -5.47
N SER A 78 -7.37 -24.39 -6.13
CA SER A 78 -7.77 -23.13 -5.52
C SER A 78 -9.24 -23.10 -5.15
N GLN A 79 -9.52 -22.54 -3.98
CA GLN A 79 -10.87 -22.47 -3.41
C GLN A 79 -11.26 -21.01 -3.16
N TYR A 80 -12.50 -20.69 -3.49
CA TYR A 80 -13.13 -19.45 -3.09
C TYR A 80 -14.61 -19.64 -2.77
N GLY A 81 -15.19 -18.81 -1.91
CA GLY A 81 -16.59 -18.90 -1.43
C GLY A 81 -17.67 -18.49 -2.44
N GLY A 82 -17.31 -18.34 -3.72
CA GLY A 82 -18.20 -17.90 -4.80
C GLY A 82 -18.04 -16.43 -5.16
N ALA A 83 -18.73 -16.00 -6.22
CA ALA A 83 -18.76 -14.62 -6.68
C ALA A 83 -20.13 -13.99 -6.42
N VAL A 84 -20.15 -12.72 -6.02
CA VAL A 84 -21.35 -11.90 -5.81
C VAL A 84 -21.19 -10.61 -6.58
N ALA A 85 -22.22 -10.23 -7.31
CA ALA A 85 -22.33 -8.92 -7.93
C ALA A 85 -22.93 -7.94 -6.91
N ASP A 86 -22.19 -6.89 -6.59
CA ASP A 86 -22.70 -5.74 -5.84
C ASP A 86 -23.44 -4.77 -6.80
N GLU A 87 -23.98 -3.68 -6.25
CA GLU A 87 -24.86 -2.73 -6.95
C GLU A 87 -24.12 -1.62 -7.75
N GLY A 88 -22.80 -1.69 -7.88
CA GLY A 88 -22.00 -0.68 -8.59
C GLY A 88 -21.89 -0.93 -10.10
N SER A 89 -20.95 -0.24 -10.74
CA SER A 89 -20.76 -0.34 -12.20
C SER A 89 -20.36 -1.76 -12.64
N ALA A 90 -21.09 -2.31 -13.62
CA ALA A 90 -20.73 -3.55 -14.31
C ALA A 90 -19.57 -3.42 -15.31
N THR A 91 -19.09 -2.19 -15.52
CA THR A 91 -17.95 -1.92 -16.40
C THR A 91 -16.70 -1.55 -15.60
N PRO A 92 -15.50 -1.96 -16.07
CA PRO A 92 -15.26 -2.69 -17.32
C PRO A 92 -15.33 -4.23 -17.15
N THR A 93 -15.40 -4.95 -18.27
CA THR A 93 -15.54 -6.42 -18.33
C THR A 93 -14.32 -7.15 -18.90
N ASN A 94 -13.31 -6.42 -19.36
CA ASN A 94 -12.21 -6.92 -20.20
C ASN A 94 -10.95 -7.32 -19.40
N TYR A 95 -11.12 -7.80 -18.18
CA TYR A 95 -9.99 -8.23 -17.34
C TYR A 95 -10.29 -9.52 -16.58
N THR A 96 -9.23 -10.21 -16.16
CA THR A 96 -9.31 -11.55 -15.60
C THR A 96 -8.65 -11.62 -14.23
N LEU A 97 -9.38 -12.19 -13.27
CA LEU A 97 -8.80 -12.71 -12.03
C LEU A 97 -8.51 -14.20 -12.23
N THR A 98 -7.26 -14.60 -12.02
CA THR A 98 -6.86 -16.01 -12.04
C THR A 98 -6.48 -16.47 -10.64
N LEU A 99 -7.12 -17.54 -10.16
CA LEU A 99 -6.73 -18.27 -8.97
C LEU A 99 -6.02 -19.55 -9.41
N SER A 100 -4.80 -19.77 -8.94
CA SER A 100 -3.95 -20.89 -9.35
C SER A 100 -3.23 -21.51 -8.17
N GLY A 101 -3.11 -22.84 -8.17
CA GLY A 101 -2.45 -23.58 -7.08
C GLY A 101 -3.36 -23.73 -5.86
N GLY A 102 -2.77 -23.75 -4.67
CA GLY A 102 -3.49 -23.97 -3.40
C GLY A 102 -4.06 -22.70 -2.75
N VAL A 103 -4.58 -21.77 -3.53
CA VAL A 103 -5.19 -20.53 -3.00
C VAL A 103 -6.40 -20.86 -2.14
N ASN A 104 -6.49 -20.25 -0.96
CA ASN A 104 -7.62 -20.41 -0.05
C ASN A 104 -8.24 -19.04 0.27
N LEU A 105 -9.44 -18.79 -0.29
CA LEU A 105 -10.23 -17.58 -0.07
C LEU A 105 -11.63 -17.99 0.39
N PRO A 106 -11.83 -18.42 1.65
CA PRO A 106 -13.14 -18.88 2.12
C PRO A 106 -14.27 -17.84 1.96
N GLY A 107 -13.92 -16.54 1.90
CA GLY A 107 -14.85 -15.45 1.60
C GLY A 107 -15.31 -15.41 0.14
N LYS A 108 -16.07 -14.37 -0.20
CA LYS A 108 -16.63 -14.17 -1.54
C LYS A 108 -15.81 -13.18 -2.35
N ILE A 109 -15.88 -13.32 -3.66
CA ILE A 109 -15.37 -12.33 -4.61
C ILE A 109 -16.53 -11.42 -4.99
N HIS A 110 -16.46 -10.17 -4.54
CA HIS A 110 -17.39 -9.11 -4.88
C HIS A 110 -16.96 -8.43 -6.17
N THR A 111 -17.86 -8.43 -7.16
CA THR A 111 -17.73 -7.71 -8.44
C THR A 111 -18.72 -6.55 -8.48
N HIS A 112 -18.62 -5.67 -9.48
CA HIS A 112 -19.42 -4.44 -9.57
C HIS A 112 -19.22 -3.53 -8.35
N VAL A 113 -18.03 -3.53 -7.79
CA VAL A 113 -17.73 -2.68 -6.66
C VAL A 113 -17.40 -1.30 -7.20
N ASP A 114 -18.17 -0.28 -6.78
CA ASP A 114 -17.83 1.09 -7.12
C ASP A 114 -16.46 1.45 -6.55
N ALA A 115 -15.67 2.16 -7.35
CA ALA A 115 -14.37 2.64 -6.90
C ALA A 115 -14.59 3.61 -5.73
N ILE A 116 -14.13 3.20 -4.55
CA ILE A 116 -14.10 4.10 -3.39
C ILE A 116 -13.19 5.28 -3.77
N GLN A 117 -13.72 6.49 -3.61
CA GLN A 117 -12.89 7.69 -3.70
C GLN A 117 -11.86 7.64 -2.58
N LEU A 118 -10.60 7.43 -2.95
CA LEU A 118 -9.51 7.63 -2.02
C LEU A 118 -9.50 9.11 -1.62
N PRO A 119 -9.13 9.43 -0.36
CA PRO A 119 -8.87 10.80 0.04
C PRO A 119 -7.99 11.53 -0.99
N ALA A 120 -8.25 12.81 -1.25
CA ALA A 120 -7.53 13.56 -2.28
C ALA A 120 -6.02 13.66 -2.01
N ASP A 121 -5.60 13.48 -0.75
CA ASP A 121 -4.19 13.40 -0.33
C ASP A 121 -3.55 12.04 -0.61
N PHE A 122 -4.29 11.06 -1.15
CA PHE A 122 -3.74 9.77 -1.57
C PHE A 122 -3.06 9.90 -2.94
N PRO A 123 -1.72 9.78 -3.02
CA PRO A 123 -1.01 10.04 -4.26
C PRO A 123 -1.45 9.08 -5.38
N ASN A 124 -1.55 9.60 -6.60
CA ASN A 124 -1.88 8.84 -7.82
C ASN A 124 -0.74 7.95 -8.31
N SER A 125 0.48 8.26 -7.89
CA SER A 125 1.71 7.49 -8.08
C SER A 125 2.66 7.84 -6.95
N VAL A 126 3.55 6.93 -6.55
CA VAL A 126 4.72 7.35 -5.75
C VAL A 126 5.51 8.34 -6.60
N PRO A 127 5.80 9.56 -6.11
CA PRO A 127 6.65 10.50 -6.81
C PRO A 127 7.98 9.85 -7.21
N SER A 128 8.39 10.02 -8.48
CA SER A 128 9.64 9.46 -8.96
C SER A 128 10.85 10.08 -8.26
N PRO A 129 11.97 9.34 -8.13
CA PRO A 129 13.21 9.88 -7.57
C PRO A 129 13.73 11.00 -8.46
N ALA A 130 14.06 12.15 -7.86
CA ALA A 130 14.77 13.21 -8.57
C ALA A 130 16.26 12.88 -8.78
N GLY A 131 16.81 12.03 -7.90
CA GLY A 131 18.17 11.55 -7.99
C GLY A 131 18.38 10.53 -9.11
N THR A 132 19.63 10.41 -9.55
CA THR A 132 20.05 9.42 -10.56
C THR A 132 21.17 8.51 -10.07
N ARG A 133 21.75 8.81 -8.90
CA ARG A 133 22.96 8.16 -8.40
C ARG A 133 22.63 6.90 -7.61
N THR A 134 23.37 5.84 -7.86
CA THR A 134 23.41 4.66 -6.98
C THR A 134 24.61 4.80 -6.05
N VAL A 135 24.38 4.74 -4.74
CA VAL A 135 25.41 4.89 -3.71
C VAL A 135 25.60 3.56 -2.99
N SER A 136 26.84 3.08 -2.92
CA SER A 136 27.18 1.89 -2.16
C SER A 136 27.99 2.27 -0.92
N VAL A 137 27.58 1.77 0.25
CA VAL A 137 28.23 2.02 1.53
C VAL A 137 28.65 0.69 2.14
N SER A 138 29.96 0.52 2.32
CA SER A 138 30.58 -0.69 2.88
C SER A 138 31.30 -0.45 4.21
N SER A 139 31.25 0.77 4.75
CA SER A 139 31.79 1.11 6.07
C SER A 139 31.05 2.32 6.67
N GLN A 140 31.09 2.46 8.00
CA GLN A 140 30.51 3.62 8.69
C GLN A 140 31.15 4.94 8.22
N SER A 141 32.46 4.95 7.94
CA SER A 141 33.16 6.12 7.41
C SER A 141 32.68 6.50 6.00
N GLY A 142 32.20 5.53 5.21
CA GLY A 142 31.64 5.76 3.88
C GLY A 142 30.33 6.54 3.88
N VAL A 143 29.62 6.61 5.01
CA VAL A 143 28.35 7.35 5.14
C VAL A 143 28.54 8.85 4.88
N ALA A 144 29.67 9.42 5.30
CA ALA A 144 29.98 10.83 5.04
C ALA A 144 30.12 11.14 3.53
N ASN A 145 30.46 10.12 2.71
CA ASN A 145 30.66 10.27 1.28
C ASN A 145 29.34 10.19 0.46
N ILE A 146 28.20 9.89 1.10
CA ILE A 146 26.89 9.92 0.44
C ILE A 146 26.63 11.33 -0.13
N GLY A 147 27.01 12.37 0.62
CA GLY A 147 26.90 13.75 0.18
C GLY A 147 25.44 14.20 0.03
N ASN A 148 25.14 14.89 -1.08
CA ASN A 148 23.80 15.43 -1.31
C ASN A 148 22.78 14.32 -1.63
N TRP A 149 21.89 14.06 -0.67
CA TRP A 149 20.81 13.08 -0.78
C TRP A 149 19.81 13.34 -1.90
N GLN A 150 19.63 14.58 -2.36
CA GLN A 150 18.75 14.87 -3.51
C GLN A 150 19.24 14.23 -4.82
N THR A 151 20.53 13.92 -4.91
CA THR A 151 21.12 13.24 -6.08
C THR A 151 21.00 11.73 -6.00
N VAL A 152 20.72 11.18 -4.81
CA VAL A 152 20.68 9.74 -4.55
C VAL A 152 19.36 9.17 -5.04
N ARG A 153 19.44 8.20 -5.95
CA ARG A 153 18.33 7.35 -6.36
C ARG A 153 18.32 6.07 -5.55
N ASP A 154 19.42 5.33 -5.56
CA ASP A 154 19.52 4.00 -4.99
C ASP A 154 20.61 3.95 -3.91
N LEU A 155 20.39 3.17 -2.86
CA LEU A 155 21.35 2.96 -1.77
C LEU A 155 21.60 1.46 -1.58
N ASN A 156 22.86 1.06 -1.53
CA ASN A 156 23.26 -0.32 -1.25
C ASN A 156 24.22 -0.36 -0.06
N VAL A 157 23.76 -0.87 1.07
CA VAL A 157 24.58 -1.07 2.27
C VAL A 157 25.02 -2.53 2.29
N THR A 158 26.30 -2.77 2.00
CA THR A 158 26.81 -4.13 1.76
C THR A 158 27.50 -4.75 2.96
N SER A 159 27.85 -3.94 3.97
CA SER A 159 28.53 -4.40 5.19
C SER A 159 27.60 -4.34 6.40
N SER A 160 28.12 -4.76 7.54
CA SER A 160 27.36 -4.84 8.78
C SER A 160 27.52 -3.64 9.72
N HIS A 161 26.53 -3.42 10.58
CA HIS A 161 26.53 -2.42 11.65
C HIS A 161 26.73 -0.96 11.18
N ILE A 162 26.26 -0.64 9.98
CA ILE A 162 26.31 0.73 9.46
C ILE A 162 25.04 1.46 9.85
N THR A 163 25.16 2.64 10.46
CA THR A 163 24.04 3.52 10.77
C THR A 163 24.00 4.69 9.81
N ILE A 164 22.86 4.91 9.14
CA ILE A 164 22.66 5.97 8.15
C ILE A 164 21.39 6.75 8.46
N ASP A 165 21.53 8.07 8.56
CA ASP A 165 20.39 8.97 8.64
C ASP A 165 19.89 9.30 7.23
N VAL A 166 18.66 8.90 6.92
CA VAL A 166 18.02 9.09 5.62
C VAL A 166 17.06 10.27 5.71
N PRO A 167 17.29 11.36 4.95
CA PRO A 167 16.37 12.48 4.93
C PRO A 167 15.11 12.17 4.10
N PRO A 168 13.97 12.83 4.38
CA PRO A 168 12.75 12.70 3.58
C PRO A 168 13.01 12.95 2.09
N GLY A 169 12.38 12.17 1.22
CA GLY A 169 12.64 12.25 -0.21
C GLY A 169 12.04 11.09 -1.03
N ASN A 170 12.32 11.14 -2.33
CA ASN A 170 11.90 10.15 -3.30
C ASN A 170 13.12 9.35 -3.77
N TYR A 171 13.08 8.04 -3.58
CA TYR A 171 14.16 7.11 -3.80
C TYR A 171 13.71 5.95 -4.68
N GLY A 172 14.65 5.31 -5.37
CA GLY A 172 14.44 4.12 -6.16
C GLY A 172 14.48 2.89 -5.26
N THR A 173 15.64 2.23 -5.23
CA THR A 173 15.87 0.99 -4.49
C THR A 173 16.85 1.18 -3.36
N PHE A 174 16.45 0.81 -2.14
CA PHE A 174 17.35 0.73 -0.99
C PHE A 174 17.51 -0.73 -0.58
N THR A 175 18.76 -1.18 -0.48
CA THR A 175 19.13 -2.52 -0.01
C THR A 175 20.04 -2.37 1.20
N VAL A 176 19.65 -2.96 2.33
CA VAL A 176 20.39 -2.85 3.59
C VAL A 176 20.68 -4.24 4.13
N ASN A 177 21.95 -4.54 4.37
CA ASN A 177 22.39 -5.85 4.84
C ASN A 177 23.08 -5.77 6.21
N GLY A 178 23.23 -6.94 6.84
CA GLY A 178 24.21 -7.16 7.92
C GLY A 178 23.96 -6.39 9.22
N ASN A 179 22.74 -6.33 9.75
CA ASN A 179 22.47 -5.65 11.02
C ASN A 179 22.81 -4.15 10.96
N SER A 180 22.71 -3.56 9.76
CA SER A 180 22.84 -2.12 9.54
C SER A 180 21.50 -1.43 9.79
N GLN A 181 21.55 -0.16 10.19
CA GLN A 181 20.41 0.62 10.62
C GLN A 181 20.20 1.84 9.71
N LEU A 182 18.97 2.00 9.21
CA LEU A 182 18.52 3.25 8.60
C LEU A 182 17.65 4.03 9.58
N ASN A 183 18.01 5.28 9.82
CA ASN A 183 17.27 6.21 10.66
C ASN A 183 16.46 7.17 9.80
N PHE A 184 15.17 7.26 10.10
CA PHE A 184 14.22 8.13 9.40
C PHE A 184 13.72 9.21 10.35
N THR A 185 13.81 10.47 9.94
CA THR A 185 13.24 11.60 10.68
C THR A 185 11.78 11.84 10.24
N ALA A 186 11.11 12.84 10.83
CA ALA A 186 9.76 13.20 10.42
C ALA A 186 9.73 13.68 8.97
N GLY A 187 8.84 13.11 8.16
CA GLY A 187 8.67 13.48 6.75
C GLY A 187 8.06 12.36 5.90
N THR A 188 8.03 12.61 4.60
CA THR A 188 7.51 11.68 3.59
C THR A 188 8.66 10.99 2.88
N TYR A 189 8.60 9.66 2.85
CA TYR A 189 9.58 8.81 2.17
C TYR A 189 8.87 7.97 1.11
N ASN A 190 9.34 8.12 -0.12
CA ASN A 190 8.75 7.53 -1.31
C ASN A 190 9.79 6.59 -1.93
N PHE A 191 9.43 5.31 -2.12
CA PHE A 191 10.28 4.34 -2.79
C PHE A 191 9.58 3.87 -4.08
N SER A 192 10.10 4.28 -5.24
CA SER A 192 9.50 3.95 -6.55
C SER A 192 9.76 2.51 -6.99
N ASN A 193 10.73 1.82 -6.35
CA ASN A 193 11.09 0.45 -6.66
C ASN A 193 10.94 -0.43 -5.41
N THR A 194 12.05 -0.80 -4.77
CA THR A 194 12.06 -1.80 -3.68
C THR A 194 12.83 -1.30 -2.46
N PHE A 195 12.39 -1.72 -1.28
CA PHE A 195 13.11 -1.53 -0.02
C PHE A 195 13.42 -2.91 0.58
N ASN A 196 14.68 -3.32 0.57
CA ASN A 196 15.13 -4.63 1.00
C ASN A 196 15.94 -4.54 2.30
N LEU A 197 15.54 -5.29 3.32
CA LEU A 197 16.26 -5.43 4.59
C LEU A 197 16.67 -6.90 4.74
N ASP A 198 17.97 -7.16 4.91
CA ASP A 198 18.53 -8.49 5.07
C ASP A 198 19.56 -8.52 6.23
N GLY A 199 19.86 -9.72 6.73
CA GLY A 199 20.87 -9.94 7.77
C GLY A 199 20.57 -9.22 9.08
N SER A 200 19.31 -9.11 9.49
CA SER A 200 18.83 -8.39 10.69
C SER A 200 18.91 -6.86 10.60
N ALA A 201 18.96 -6.28 9.39
CA ALA A 201 18.92 -4.83 9.22
C ALA A 201 17.66 -4.19 9.86
N ILE A 202 17.84 -3.00 10.43
CA ILE A 202 16.82 -2.30 11.21
C ILE A 202 16.44 -0.99 10.52
N CYS A 203 15.13 -0.73 10.43
CA CYS A 203 14.57 0.57 10.10
C CYS A 203 14.08 1.22 11.39
N ARG A 204 14.61 2.40 11.75
CA ARG A 204 14.27 3.10 12.99
C ARG A 204 13.78 4.51 12.69
N ARG A 205 12.71 4.92 13.37
CA ARG A 205 12.34 6.33 13.45
C ARG A 205 13.26 7.04 14.45
N GLN A 206 13.93 8.09 14.01
CA GLN A 206 14.70 8.98 14.88
C GLN A 206 13.75 10.01 15.50
N VAL A 207 13.33 9.75 16.74
CA VAL A 207 12.44 10.65 17.50
C VAL A 207 13.30 11.67 18.26
N TRP A 208 13.35 12.90 17.76
CA TRP A 208 13.63 14.06 18.59
C TRP A 208 12.26 14.66 18.97
N TRP A 209 12.00 14.79 20.26
CA TRP A 209 10.75 15.30 20.84
C TRP A 209 10.24 16.62 20.21
N PRO A 210 8.92 16.89 20.20
CA PRO A 210 7.81 16.03 19.78
C PRO A 210 7.39 16.40 18.34
N LEU A 211 7.48 15.49 17.38
CA LEU A 211 6.85 15.64 16.06
C LEU A 211 6.13 14.36 15.63
N THR A 212 5.03 14.57 14.91
CA THR A 212 3.76 13.85 15.06
C THR A 212 3.53 12.71 14.08
N SER A 213 4.38 12.49 13.07
CA SER A 213 4.19 11.36 12.11
C SER A 213 5.39 11.13 11.19
N VAL A 214 5.62 9.88 10.80
CA VAL A 214 6.44 9.47 9.64
C VAL A 214 5.52 8.78 8.66
N ARG A 215 5.56 9.16 7.37
CA ARG A 215 4.76 8.51 6.32
C ARG A 215 5.68 7.86 5.30
N ILE A 216 5.67 6.54 5.27
CA ILE A 216 6.33 5.74 4.22
C ILE A 216 5.23 5.30 3.26
N SER A 217 5.22 5.88 2.07
CA SER A 217 4.20 5.60 1.06
C SER A 217 4.77 4.65 0.02
N ARG A 218 4.31 3.39 0.03
CA ARG A 218 4.54 2.45 -1.07
C ARG A 218 3.31 2.44 -1.97
N LEU A 219 3.49 2.74 -3.25
CA LEU A 219 2.55 2.39 -4.31
C LEU A 219 3.37 1.92 -5.53
N ILE A 220 3.03 0.72 -6.00
CA ILE A 220 3.50 -0.01 -7.19
C ILE A 220 4.40 -1.23 -6.88
N ALA A 221 3.86 -2.38 -7.24
CA ALA A 221 4.48 -3.70 -7.28
C ALA A 221 5.38 -3.82 -8.53
N ALA A 222 6.58 -4.37 -8.35
CA ALA A 222 7.44 -4.90 -9.42
C ALA A 222 7.72 -6.40 -9.14
N PRO A 223 8.06 -7.21 -10.16
CA PRO A 223 7.56 -8.58 -10.32
C PRO A 223 8.41 -9.69 -9.67
N SER A 224 9.34 -9.37 -8.78
CA SER A 224 10.18 -10.38 -8.14
C SER A 224 10.34 -10.10 -6.65
N TYR A 225 10.00 -11.11 -5.85
CA TYR A 225 10.07 -11.22 -4.40
C TYR A 225 8.86 -10.67 -3.60
N PRO A 226 8.32 -11.46 -2.65
CA PRO A 226 7.19 -11.04 -1.83
C PRO A 226 7.65 -9.96 -0.85
N ALA A 227 6.98 -8.81 -0.84
CA ALA A 227 7.28 -7.76 0.12
C ALA A 227 6.03 -7.40 0.93
N VAL A 228 6.23 -7.54 2.24
CA VAL A 228 5.42 -7.17 3.40
C VAL A 228 4.63 -5.88 3.19
N THR A 229 3.34 -6.00 3.45
CA THR A 229 2.42 -4.91 3.70
C THR A 229 2.71 -4.32 5.07
N LEU A 230 3.25 -3.11 5.15
CA LEU A 230 3.22 -2.30 6.37
C LEU A 230 2.05 -1.32 6.25
N LEU A 231 0.90 -1.78 6.75
CA LEU A 231 -0.26 -0.93 6.99
C LEU A 231 -0.04 -0.11 8.26
N ARG A 232 -0.67 1.05 8.27
CA ARG A 232 -0.70 2.04 9.33
C ARG A 232 -0.99 1.41 10.70
N GLU A 233 -0.17 1.72 11.69
CA GLU A 233 -0.66 1.86 13.06
C GLU A 233 -0.87 3.35 13.34
N THR A 234 -2.14 3.70 13.50
CA THR A 234 -2.56 4.96 14.13
C THR A 234 -2.57 4.65 15.63
N CYS A 235 -1.59 5.12 16.40
CA CYS A 235 -1.78 5.19 17.85
C CYS A 235 -2.66 6.41 18.12
N ALA A 236 -3.81 6.19 18.73
CA ALA A 236 -4.47 7.21 19.55
C ALA A 236 -3.54 7.66 20.67
#